data_AF-A0A1G9H9I2-F1
#
_entry.id   AF-A0A1G9H9I2-F1
#
_cell.length_a   1.000
_cell.length_b   1.000
_cell.length_c   1.000
_cell.angle_alpha   90.00
_cell.angle_beta   90.00
_cell.angle_gamma   90.00
#
_symmetry.space_group_name_H-M   'P 1'
#
loop_
_entity.id
_entity.type
_entity.pdbx_description
1 polymer ?
#
loop_
_entity_poly.entity_id
_entity_poly.type
_entity_poly.pdbx_seq_one_letter_code
_entity_poly.pdbx_strand_id
1 'polypeptide(L)' 'MSSHHFWLSEKRFERLKPLLPNKPRGVPRVDDRRVISGIIHVIRNGLMWKDAPSI' A
#
# COMPACT_ATOMS: atom_id res chain seq x y z
N MET A 1 9.82 5.70 -15.99
CA MET A 1 8.52 5.52 -15.30
C MET A 1 8.80 5.47 -13.81
N SER A 2 8.65 6.61 -13.12
CA SER A 2 9.26 6.82 -11.80
C SER A 2 8.64 5.97 -10.70
N SER A 3 9.52 5.27 -10.00
CA SER A 3 9.37 4.41 -8.82
C SER A 3 8.85 5.11 -7.55
N HIS A 4 8.12 6.22 -7.67
CA HIS A 4 7.69 7.05 -6.52
C HIS A 4 6.40 6.60 -5.84
N HIS A 5 5.66 5.65 -6.42
CA HIS A 5 4.37 5.22 -5.87
C HIS A 5 4.45 4.03 -4.91
N PHE A 6 5.55 3.29 -4.90
CA PHE A 6 5.75 2.14 -4.03
C PHE A 6 6.78 2.44 -2.95
N TRP A 7 6.29 2.92 -1.80
CA TRP A 7 7.11 3.17 -0.61
C TRP A 7 7.68 1.89 0.00
N LEU A 8 7.05 0.75 -0.28
CA LEU A 8 7.55 -0.58 0.08
C LEU A 8 8.28 -1.22 -1.09
N SER A 9 9.58 -1.50 -0.89
CA SER A 9 10.31 -2.43 -1.74
C SER A 9 9.78 -3.84 -1.55
N GLU A 10 9.90 -4.69 -2.57
CA GLU A 10 9.55 -6.11 -2.54
C GLU A 10 10.03 -6.80 -1.27
N LYS A 11 11.31 -6.64 -0.92
CA LYS A 11 11.91 -7.28 0.26
C LYS A 11 11.24 -6.86 1.57
N ARG A 12 10.79 -5.61 1.68
CA ARG A 12 10.06 -5.12 2.86
C ARG A 12 8.63 -5.65 2.86
N PHE A 13 8.00 -5.68 1.70
CA PHE A 13 6.65 -6.21 1.55
C PHE A 13 6.59 -7.71 1.85
N GLU A 14 7.54 -8.52 1.38
CA GLU A 14 7.61 -9.96 1.66
C GLU A 14 7.72 -10.26 3.16
N ARG A 15 8.36 -9.39 3.95
CA ARG A 15 8.38 -9.50 5.41
C ARG A 15 7.02 -9.20 6.06
N LEU A 16 6.23 -8.31 5.44
CA LEU A 16 4.92 -7.90 5.94
C LEU A 16 3.80 -8.85 5.50
N LYS A 17 3.89 -9.38 4.29
CA LYS A 17 2.91 -10.25 3.63
C LYS A 17 2.36 -11.37 4.53
N PRO A 18 3.17 -12.18 5.26
CA PRO A 18 2.63 -13.24 6.11
C PRO A 18 1.83 -12.73 7.31
N LEU A 19 1.95 -11.44 7.67
CA LEU A 19 1.22 -10.80 8.77
C LEU A 19 -0.12 -10.22 8.30
N LEU A 20 -0.37 -10.17 6.98
CA LEU A 20 -1.61 -9.63 6.47
C LEU A 20 -2.78 -10.57 6.77
N PRO A 21 -3.99 -10.03 7.06
CA PRO A 21 -5.17 -10.86 7.26
C PRO A 21 -5.46 -11.70 6.00
N ASN A 22 -5.41 -13.02 6.15
CA ASN A 22 -5.69 -13.99 5.07
C ASN A 22 -7.20 -14.28 4.88
N LYS A 23 -8.07 -13.55 5.58
CA LYS A 23 -9.52 -13.67 5.42
C LYS A 23 -10.05 -12.38 4.78
N PRO A 24 -10.09 -12.29 3.44
CA PRO A 24 -10.70 -11.14 2.79
C PRO A 24 -12.19 -11.11 3.14
N ARG A 25 -12.66 -9.95 3.61
CA ARG A 25 -14.08 -9.62 3.75
C ARG A 25 -14.38 -8.51 2.74
N GLY A 26 -15.44 -8.66 1.95
CA GLY A 26 -15.80 -7.70 0.90
C GLY A 26 -14.98 -7.88 -0.39
N VAL A 27 -14.67 -6.76 -1.06
CA VAL A 27 -13.99 -6.76 -2.37
C VAL A 27 -12.55 -7.26 -2.23
N PRO A 28 -12.10 -8.21 -3.10
CA PRO A 28 -10.73 -8.67 -3.12
C PRO A 28 -9.73 -7.52 -3.32
N ARG A 29 -8.64 -7.52 -2.54
CA ARG A 29 -7.54 -6.58 -2.74
C ARG A 29 -6.73 -7.03 -3.94
N VAL A 30 -6.63 -6.17 -4.95
CA VAL A 30 -5.92 -6.48 -6.21
C VAL A 30 -4.40 -6.45 -6.01
N ASP A 31 -3.89 -5.51 -5.20
CA ASP A 31 -2.47 -5.40 -4.87
C ASP A 31 -2.27 -4.80 -3.46
N ASP A 32 -1.95 -5.67 -2.50
CA ASP A 32 -1.69 -5.28 -1.11
C ASP A 32 -0.48 -4.35 -0.96
N ARG A 33 0.58 -4.55 -1.77
CA ARG A 33 1.78 -3.71 -1.66
C ARG A 33 1.45 -2.28 -2.06
N ARG A 34 0.63 -2.12 -3.08
CA ARG A 34 0.16 -0.84 -3.59
C ARG A 34 -0.73 -0.13 -2.57
N VAL A 35 -1.72 -0.84 -2.03
CA VAL A 35 -2.65 -0.29 -1.02
C VAL A 35 -1.88 0.21 0.21
N ILE A 36 -0.96 -0.59 0.73
CA ILE A 36 -0.17 -0.23 1.91
C ILE A 36 0.79 0.93 1.60
N SER A 37 1.36 0.98 0.39
CA SER A 37 2.18 2.11 -0.04
C SER A 37 1.39 3.42 -0.07
N GLY A 38 0.11 3.38 -0.49
CA GLY A 38 -0.80 4.51 -0.42
C GLY A 38 -1.09 4.96 1.01
N ILE A 39 -1.38 4.01 1.92
CA ILE A 39 -1.55 4.29 3.36
C ILE A 39 -0.32 5.01 3.93
N ILE A 40 0.88 4.48 3.66
CA ILE A 40 2.15 5.05 4.15
C ILE A 40 2.34 6.48 3.62
N HIS A 41 2.04 6.72 2.34
CA HIS A 41 2.19 8.04 1.73
C HIS A 41 1.31 9.09 2.43
N VAL A 42 0.05 8.77 2.68
CA VAL A 42 -0.91 9.67 3.34
C VAL A 42 -0.47 9.97 4.77
N ILE A 43 -0.12 8.94 5.56
CA ILE A 43 0.30 9.09 6.96
C ILE A 43 1.60 9.90 7.07
N ARG A 44 2.60 9.58 6.25
CA ARG A 44 3.92 10.21 6.31
C ARG A 44 3.88 11.71 6.01
N ASN A 45 2.99 12.11 5.11
CA ASN A 45 2.90 13.49 4.63
C ASN A 45 1.75 14.28 5.28
N GLY A 46 0.95 13.66 6.16
CA GLY A 46 -0.20 14.31 6.79
C GLY A 46 -1.30 14.71 5.79
N LEU A 47 -1.48 13.92 4.74
CA LEU A 47 -2.40 14.23 3.64
C LEU A 47 -3.83 13.71 3.90
N MET A 48 -4.77 14.14 3.06
CA MET A 48 -6.09 13.54 2.98
C MET A 48 -6.09 12.38 1.98
N TRP A 49 -7.04 11.45 2.11
CA TRP A 49 -7.18 10.33 1.17
C TRP A 49 -7.42 10.75 -0.28
N LYS A 50 -8.04 11.91 -0.51
CA LYS A 50 -8.21 12.49 -1.86
C LYS A 50 -6.88 12.84 -2.55
N ASP A 51 -5.82 13.01 -1.76
CA ASP A 51 -4.48 13.34 -2.24
C ASP A 51 -3.63 12.07 -2.44
N ALA A 52 -4.19 10.89 -2.17
CA ALA A 52 -3.51 9.63 -2.44
C ALA A 52 -3.28 9.48 -3.95
N PRO A 53 -2.11 8.97 -4.38
CA PRO A 53 -1.80 8.83 -5.79
C PRO A 53 -2.80 7.92 -6.51
N SER A 54 -3.31 8.40 -7.64
CA SER A 54 -4.36 7.79 -8.47
C SER A 54 -3.90 6.62 -9.33
N ILE A 55 -2.80 5.96 -8.95
CA ILE A 55 -2.11 4.92 -9.74
C ILE A 55 -3.01 3.90 -10.44
#